data_AF-A0A914TFW2-F1
#
_entry.id   AF-A0A914TFW2-F1
#
_cell.length_a   1.000
_cell.length_b   1.000
_cell.length_c   1.000
_cell.angle_alpha   90.00
_cell.angle_beta   90.00
_cell.angle_gamma   90.00
#
_symmetry.space_group_name_H-M   'P 1'
#
loop_
_entity.id
_entity.type
_entity.pdbx_description
1 polymer ?
#
loop_
_entity_poly.entity_id
_entity_poly.type
_entity_poly.pdbx_seq_one_letter_code
_entity_poly.pdbx_strand_id
1 'polypeptide(L)'
;MPKNYSFAPDFSVESTQGNIWESDSLDKLKKMMKRMNQVSSGFCDLILNDNKNLDMLKAENFDLGLTELFSSCGFGIFHKIGVKKYITILGGSVGSFSDTLLGVKNHPSYIPGETTF
;
A
#
# COMPACT_ATOMS: atom_id res chain seq x y z
N MET A 1 7.78 -16.07 21.49
CA MET A 1 7.45 -15.02 22.47
C MET A 1 6.41 -14.10 21.84
N PRO A 2 5.21 -13.97 22.40
CA PRO A 2 4.19 -13.10 21.81
C PRO A 2 4.62 -11.65 22.06
N LYS A 3 4.87 -10.91 20.98
CA LYS A 3 5.01 -9.45 21.09
C LYS A 3 3.62 -8.92 21.36
N ASN A 4 3.40 -8.35 22.55
CA ASN A 4 2.20 -7.59 22.88
C ASN A 4 2.16 -6.36 21.96
N TYR A 5 1.56 -6.51 20.78
CA TYR A 5 1.19 -5.40 19.94
C TYR A 5 -0.16 -4.87 20.46
N SER A 6 -0.11 -3.96 21.43
CA SER A 6 -1.21 -3.04 21.70
C SER A 6 -1.40 -2.14 20.48
N PHE A 7 -2.13 -2.63 19.49
CA PHE A 7 -2.42 -1.92 18.25
C PHE A 7 -3.77 -1.20 18.38
N ALA A 8 -3.75 -0.07 19.07
CA ALA A 8 -4.55 1.05 18.63
C ALA A 8 -3.56 1.97 17.91
N PRO A 9 -3.38 1.89 16.57
CA PRO A 9 -2.73 2.97 15.90
C PRO A 9 -3.62 4.17 16.23
N ASP A 10 -3.05 5.16 16.89
CA ASP A 10 -3.71 6.44 16.98
C ASP A 10 -3.94 6.90 15.53
N PHE A 11 -5.16 6.66 15.06
CA PHE A 11 -5.69 7.22 13.83
C PHE A 11 -6.17 8.63 14.12
N SER A 12 -5.51 9.34 15.04
CA SER A 12 -5.30 10.76 14.84
C SER A 12 -4.64 10.91 13.47
N VAL A 13 -5.50 11.13 12.48
CA VAL A 13 -5.18 12.00 11.37
C VAL A 13 -4.90 13.34 12.02
N GLU A 14 -3.73 13.48 12.63
CA GLU A 14 -3.13 14.77 12.80
C GLU A 14 -2.95 15.25 11.37
N SER A 15 -3.91 16.09 10.98
CA SER A 15 -3.98 16.72 9.68
C SER A 15 -2.69 17.49 9.54
N THR A 16 -1.68 16.80 9.01
CA THR A 16 -0.53 17.44 8.40
C THR A 16 -1.12 18.11 7.18
N GLN A 17 -1.70 19.30 7.42
CA GLN A 17 -2.03 20.31 6.43
C GLN A 17 -0.72 20.82 5.82
N GLY A 18 0.02 19.90 5.21
CA GLY A 18 0.93 20.19 4.13
C GLY A 18 0.27 19.64 2.87
N ASN A 19 0.41 20.36 1.77
CA ASN A 19 -0.05 19.87 0.48
C ASN A 19 0.69 18.55 0.16
N ILE A 20 0.04 17.41 0.43
CA ILE A 20 0.55 16.08 0.10
C ILE A 20 0.82 15.93 -1.40
N TRP A 21 0.16 16.78 -2.18
CA TRP A 21 0.25 16.89 -3.63
C TRP A 21 1.47 17.71 -4.11
N GLU A 22 2.03 18.60 -3.26
CA GLU A 22 3.22 19.43 -3.57
C GLU A 22 4.49 18.89 -2.88
N SER A 23 4.62 17.57 -2.75
CA SER A 23 5.79 16.99 -2.07
C SER A 23 6.97 16.80 -3.03
N ASP A 24 7.60 17.91 -3.43
CA ASP A 24 8.88 17.91 -4.18
C ASP A 24 10.08 17.40 -3.33
N SER A 25 9.85 17.09 -2.05
CA SER A 25 10.88 16.55 -1.17
C SER A 25 10.77 15.03 -1.05
N LEU A 26 11.73 14.36 -1.69
CA LEU A 26 12.00 12.92 -1.50
C LEU A 26 12.03 12.50 -0.01
N ASP A 27 12.40 13.41 0.90
CA ASP A 27 12.39 13.16 2.34
C ASP A 27 10.97 13.00 2.93
N LYS A 28 10.00 13.82 2.50
CA LYS A 28 8.60 13.65 2.88
C LYS A 28 8.02 12.35 2.32
N LEU A 29 8.32 12.05 1.05
CA LEU A 29 7.93 10.78 0.44
C LEU A 29 8.49 9.58 1.21
N LYS A 30 9.79 9.61 1.56
CA LYS A 30 10.42 8.56 2.38
C LYS A 30 9.76 8.41 3.75
N LYS A 31 9.46 9.52 4.43
CA LYS A 31 8.77 9.51 5.73
C LYS A 31 7.36 8.92 5.63
N MET A 32 6.60 9.31 4.61
CA MET A 32 5.27 8.77 4.33
C MET A 32 5.33 7.27 4.05
N MET A 33 6.21 6.84 3.14
CA MET A 33 6.42 5.42 2.80
C MET A 33 6.86 4.60 4.02
N LYS A 34 7.69 5.18 4.90
CA LYS A 34 8.08 4.53 6.16
C LYS A 34 6.88 4.31 7.09
N ARG A 35 6.02 5.33 7.26
CA ARG A 35 4.80 5.22 8.07
C ARG A 35 3.81 4.21 7.48
N MET A 36 3.58 4.26 6.16
CA MET A 36 2.74 3.29 5.47
C MET A 36 3.25 1.85 5.65
N ASN A 37 4.55 1.63 5.49
CA ASN A 37 5.15 0.31 5.72
C ASN A 37 4.98 -0.19 7.16
N GLN A 38 5.17 0.68 8.16
CA GLN A 38 4.98 0.31 9.57
C GLN A 38 3.55 -0.13 9.84
N VAL A 39 2.56 0.66 9.43
CA VAL A 39 1.14 0.33 9.61
C VAL A 39 0.79 -0.94 8.84
N SER A 40 1.18 -1.03 7.56
CA SER A 40 0.94 -2.21 6.73
C SER A 40 1.54 -3.46 7.38
N SER A 41 2.77 -3.39 7.91
CA SER A 41 3.44 -4.55 8.52
C SER A 41 2.69 -5.08 9.74
N GLY A 42 2.11 -4.20 10.57
CA GLY A 42 1.29 -4.62 11.72
C GLY A 42 0.03 -5.37 11.27
N PHE A 43 -0.66 -4.87 10.25
CA PHE A 43 -1.78 -5.59 9.65
C PHE A 43 -1.35 -6.90 8.97
N CYS A 44 -0.16 -6.94 8.36
CA CYS A 44 0.38 -8.16 7.76
C CYS A 44 0.53 -9.26 8.80
N ASP A 45 1.14 -8.95 9.94
CA ASP A 45 1.35 -9.93 11.00
C ASP A 45 0.01 -10.48 11.52
N LEU A 46 -1.02 -9.65 11.64
CA LEU A 46 -2.35 -10.10 12.06
C LEU A 46 -2.96 -11.08 11.06
N ILE A 47 -2.93 -10.75 9.76
CA ILE A 47 -3.51 -11.59 8.71
C ILE A 47 -2.71 -12.89 8.54
N LEU A 48 -1.38 -12.80 8.52
CA LEU A 48 -0.53 -13.96 8.31
C LEU A 48 -0.53 -14.93 9.50
N ASN A 49 -0.92 -14.49 10.70
CA ASN A 49 -1.07 -15.37 11.87
C ASN A 49 -2.50 -15.94 11.99
N ASP A 50 -3.45 -15.51 11.18
CA ASP A 50 -4.80 -16.04 11.15
C ASP A 50 -4.88 -17.32 10.30
N ASN A 51 -4.44 -18.43 10.89
CA ASN A 51 -4.42 -19.74 10.22
C ASN A 51 -5.82 -20.18 9.78
N LYS A 52 -6.88 -19.82 10.52
CA LYS A 52 -8.25 -20.23 10.17
C LYS A 52 -8.68 -19.64 8.82
N ASN A 53 -8.46 -18.34 8.64
CA ASN A 53 -8.80 -17.69 7.38
C ASN A 53 -7.85 -18.11 6.24
N LEU A 54 -6.58 -18.34 6.53
CA LEU A 54 -5.63 -18.85 5.53
C LEU A 54 -5.96 -20.26 5.06
N ASP A 55 -6.39 -21.16 5.94
CA ASP A 55 -6.81 -22.51 5.58
C ASP A 55 -8.08 -22.49 4.72
N MET A 56 -9.02 -21.59 5.03
CA MET A 56 -10.19 -21.35 4.19
C MET A 56 -9.79 -20.85 2.79
N LEU A 57 -8.92 -19.83 2.71
CA LEU A 57 -8.43 -19.31 1.42
C LEU A 57 -7.65 -20.35 0.61
N LYS A 58 -6.94 -21.25 1.29
CA LYS A 58 -6.24 -22.37 0.65
C LYS A 58 -7.20 -23.40 0.08
N ALA A 59 -8.31 -23.67 0.75
CA ALA A 59 -9.33 -24.61 0.29
C ALA A 59 -10.06 -24.15 -0.98
N GLU A 60 -10.11 -22.83 -1.25
CA GLU A 60 -10.70 -22.27 -2.47
C GLU A 60 -9.87 -22.56 -3.74
N ASN A 61 -8.59 -22.94 -3.60
CA ASN A 61 -7.70 -23.30 -4.72
C ASN A 61 -7.61 -22.23 -5.84
N PHE A 62 -7.36 -20.97 -5.48
CA PHE A 62 -7.21 -19.88 -6.45
C PHE A 62 -6.10 -20.13 -7.48
N ASP A 63 -6.40 -19.87 -8.75
CA ASP A 63 -5.42 -19.98 -9.86
C ASP A 63 -4.53 -18.74 -10.03
N LEU A 64 -4.96 -17.58 -9.51
CA LEU A 64 -4.31 -16.29 -9.67
C LEU A 64 -4.52 -15.39 -8.45
N GLY A 65 -3.44 -14.80 -7.95
CA GLY A 65 -3.46 -13.76 -6.92
C GLY A 65 -3.29 -12.36 -7.49
N LEU A 66 -4.03 -11.38 -6.96
CA LEU A 66 -3.82 -9.95 -7.27
C LEU A 66 -3.40 -9.23 -5.99
N THR A 67 -2.30 -8.49 -6.03
CA THR A 67 -1.81 -7.76 -4.85
C THR A 67 -1.37 -6.34 -5.19
N GLU A 68 -1.41 -5.48 -4.19
CA GLU A 68 -1.06 -4.06 -4.33
C GLU A 68 0.45 -3.84 -4.18
N LEU A 69 1.01 -2.89 -4.94
CA LEU A 69 2.45 -2.59 -4.93
C LEU A 69 2.96 -2.10 -3.56
N PHE A 70 2.14 -1.32 -2.85
CA PHE A 70 2.55 -0.72 -1.57
C PHE A 70 2.36 -1.62 -0.35
N SER A 71 1.79 -2.82 -0.50
CA SER A 71 1.64 -3.79 0.59
C SER A 71 2.24 -5.13 0.22
N SER A 72 3.34 -5.49 0.89
CA SER A 72 3.98 -6.79 0.68
C SER A 72 3.20 -7.97 1.28
N CYS A 73 2.12 -7.73 2.04
CA CYS A 73 1.33 -8.76 2.70
C CYS A 73 0.80 -9.82 1.74
N GLY A 74 0.30 -9.38 0.58
CA GLY A 74 -0.39 -10.27 -0.35
C GLY A 74 0.53 -11.37 -0.86
N PHE A 75 1.82 -11.07 -1.08
CA PHE A 75 2.81 -12.09 -1.45
C PHE A 75 2.97 -13.15 -0.36
N GLY A 76 2.96 -12.74 0.92
CA GLY A 76 3.01 -13.68 2.04
C GLY A 76 1.78 -14.58 2.12
N ILE A 77 0.60 -14.01 1.85
CA ILE A 77 -0.66 -14.76 1.79
C ILE A 77 -0.58 -15.80 0.66
N PHE A 78 -0.21 -15.38 -0.55
CA PHE A 78 -0.07 -16.27 -1.72
C PHE A 78 0.90 -17.42 -1.44
N HIS A 79 2.01 -17.13 -0.77
CA HIS A 79 2.95 -18.15 -0.36
C HIS A 79 2.33 -19.18 0.58
N LYS A 80 1.58 -18.75 1.61
CA LYS A 80 0.92 -19.65 2.57
C LYS A 80 -0.21 -20.49 1.96
N ILE A 81 -1.00 -19.91 1.07
CA ILE A 81 -2.14 -20.60 0.44
C ILE A 81 -1.74 -21.39 -0.82
N GLY A 82 -0.51 -21.26 -1.30
CA GLY A 82 0.03 -22.03 -2.43
C GLY A 82 -0.21 -21.43 -3.82
N VAL A 83 -0.63 -20.16 -3.90
CA VAL A 83 -0.81 -19.44 -5.16
C VAL A 83 0.56 -19.07 -5.75
N LYS A 84 0.87 -19.59 -6.95
CA LYS A 84 2.15 -19.38 -7.63
C LYS A 84 2.12 -18.28 -8.68
N LYS A 85 0.94 -18.03 -9.26
CA LYS A 85 0.73 -17.01 -10.29
C LYS A 85 0.11 -15.80 -9.62
N TYR A 86 0.75 -14.65 -9.75
CA TYR A 86 0.22 -13.41 -9.20
C TYR A 86 0.59 -12.19 -10.04
N ILE A 87 -0.26 -11.18 -9.98
CA ILE A 87 -0.05 -9.87 -10.62
C ILE A 87 -0.03 -8.81 -9.53
N THR A 88 0.96 -7.92 -9.62
CA THR A 88 1.02 -6.73 -8.79
C THR A 88 0.34 -5.58 -9.52
N ILE A 89 -0.59 -4.93 -8.83
CA ILE A 89 -1.37 -3.80 -9.32
C ILE A 89 -0.97 -2.57 -8.51
N LEU A 90 -1.05 -1.42 -9.14
CA LEU A 90 -1.00 -0.13 -8.47
C LEU A 90 -2.41 0.48 -8.55
N GLY A 91 -3.13 0.50 -7.44
CA GLY A 91 -4.50 1.04 -7.35
C GLY A 91 -4.59 2.56 -7.22
N GLY A 92 -3.49 3.29 -7.43
CA GLY A 92 -3.42 4.75 -7.31
C GLY A 92 -3.16 5.46 -8.64
N SER A 93 -3.14 6.80 -8.62
CA SER A 93 -2.64 7.57 -9.75
C SER A 93 -1.23 7.14 -10.08
N VAL A 94 -0.90 7.24 -11.36
CA VAL A 94 0.48 7.47 -11.72
C VAL A 94 0.86 8.83 -11.14
N GLY A 95 1.78 8.85 -10.17
CA GLY A 95 2.20 10.08 -9.49
C GLY A 95 2.97 10.99 -10.43
N SER A 96 3.12 12.28 -10.09
CA SER A 96 3.70 13.33 -10.94
C SER A 96 5.09 13.04 -11.55
N PHE A 97 5.82 12.04 -11.06
CA PHE A 97 7.01 11.51 -11.74
C PHE A 97 6.72 10.97 -13.15
N SER A 98 5.53 10.40 -13.38
CA SER A 98 5.18 9.86 -14.69
C SER A 98 4.93 10.91 -15.75
N ASP A 99 4.61 12.15 -15.38
CA ASP A 99 4.32 13.20 -16.35
C ASP A 99 5.53 13.51 -17.22
N THR A 100 6.70 13.58 -16.57
CA THR A 100 7.97 13.79 -17.26
C THR A 100 8.37 12.54 -18.05
N LEU A 101 8.06 11.35 -17.53
CA LEU A 101 8.47 10.09 -18.15
C LEU A 101 7.60 9.69 -19.35
N LEU A 102 6.30 9.96 -19.29
CA LEU A 102 5.28 9.52 -20.24
C LEU A 102 4.76 10.67 -21.11
N GLY A 103 5.12 11.92 -20.82
CA GLY A 103 4.64 13.10 -21.55
C GLY A 103 3.15 13.38 -21.36
N VAL A 104 2.53 12.78 -20.36
CA VAL A 104 1.12 12.93 -20.03
C VAL A 104 0.99 14.00 -18.94
N LYS A 105 0.24 15.07 -19.20
CA LYS A 105 -0.04 16.08 -18.18
C LYS A 105 -1.00 15.51 -17.13
N ASN A 106 -0.70 15.71 -15.86
CA ASN A 106 -1.62 15.41 -14.76
C ASN A 106 -2.94 16.17 -14.92
N HIS A 107 -4.02 15.48 -14.60
CA HIS A 107 -5.34 16.09 -14.63
C HIS A 107 -5.62 16.74 -13.26
N PRO A 108 -6.03 18.02 -13.21
CA PRO A 108 -6.24 18.74 -11.95
C PRO A 108 -7.40 18.18 -11.11
N SER A 109 -8.25 17.30 -11.67
CA SER A 109 -9.24 16.55 -10.89
C SER A 109 -8.60 15.45 -10.02
N TYR A 110 -7.39 15.00 -10.34
CA TYR A 110 -6.68 13.95 -9.62
C TYR A 110 -5.60 14.54 -8.69
N ILE A 111 -4.93 15.60 -9.13
CA ILE A 111 -3.93 16.35 -8.34
C ILE A 111 -4.41 17.79 -8.15
N PRO A 112 -5.12 18.09 -7.05
CA PRO A 112 -5.60 19.44 -6.79
C PRO A 112 -4.42 20.40 -6.54
N GLY A 113 -4.32 21.46 -7.34
CA GLY A 113 -3.30 22.52 -7.18
C GLY A 113 -2.28 22.63 -8.31
N GLU A 114 -2.18 21.64 -9.20
CA GLU A 114 -1.29 21.70 -10.36
C GLU A 114 -1.95 22.52 -11.48
N THR A 115 -1.72 23.84 -11.45
CA THR A 115 -2.26 24.80 -12.45
C THR A 115 -1.17 25.15 -13.47
N THR A 116 -1.00 24.33 -14.50
CA THR A 116 -0.21 24.72 -15.68
C THR A 116 -1.13 24.89 -16.90
N PHE A 117 -1.38 26.15 -17.26
CA PHE A 117 -1.87 26.55 -18.59
C PHE A 117 -0.71 26.47 -19.60
#